data_AF-A0AAV0LGA4-F1
#
_entry.id   AF-A0AAV0LGA4-F1
#
_cell.length_a   1.000
_cell.length_b   1.000
_cell.length_c   1.000
_cell.angle_alpha   90.00
_cell.angle_beta   90.00
_cell.angle_gamma   90.00
#
_symmetry.space_group_name_H-M   'P 1'
#
loop_
_entity.id
_entity.type
_entity.pdbx_description
1 polymer ?
#
loop_
_entity_poly.entity_id
_entity_poly.type
_entity_poly.pdbx_seq_one_letter_code
_entity_poly.pdbx_strand_id
1 'polypeptide(L)'
;MASVWGWNGNSTAPAGLLSGIGGYVRAKAGSSSSKWAEAGEGEKWDQGDDVTARFLEYCDGLRNGSFVAEINSMMKDTYSNGFFAQLLGKDVADVWKDYKAKYGNLTAS
;
A
#
# COMPACT_ATOMS: atom_id res chain seq x y z
N MET A 1 17.21 -17.55 -18.87
CA MET A 1 16.43 -17.30 -17.64
C MET A 1 15.87 -15.89 -17.76
N ALA A 2 14.54 -15.76 -17.77
CA ALA A 2 13.84 -14.56 -18.20
C ALA A 2 14.02 -13.41 -17.22
N SER A 3 14.83 -12.41 -17.58
CA SER A 3 14.80 -11.10 -16.95
C SER A 3 13.66 -10.33 -17.63
N VAL A 4 12.46 -10.49 -17.08
CA VAL A 4 11.30 -9.73 -17.55
C VAL A 4 11.56 -8.26 -17.28
N TRP A 5 11.41 -7.46 -18.34
CA TRP A 5 11.73 -6.05 -18.42
C TRP A 5 10.70 -5.27 -17.57
N GLY A 6 10.93 -5.24 -16.25
CA GLY A 6 10.14 -4.45 -15.31
C GLY A 6 10.65 -3.02 -15.33
N TRP A 7 9.80 -2.11 -15.81
CA TRP A 7 9.92 -0.66 -15.68
C TRP A 7 10.51 -0.27 -14.31
N ASN A 8 11.82 0.00 -14.27
CA ASN A 8 12.44 0.68 -13.15
C ASN A 8 12.07 2.16 -13.27
N GLY A 9 11.04 2.58 -12.53
CA GLY A 9 10.85 3.97 -12.13
C GLY A 9 12.06 4.40 -11.29
N ASN A 10 13.14 4.76 -11.97
CA ASN A 10 14.31 5.48 -11.44
C ASN A 10 14.93 4.97 -10.11
N SER A 11 14.88 3.66 -9.85
CA SER A 11 15.55 3.00 -8.71
C SER A 11 15.29 3.58 -7.30
N THR A 12 14.23 4.37 -7.09
CA THR A 12 13.94 5.01 -5.79
C THR A 12 12.69 4.48 -5.09
N ALA A 13 11.77 3.84 -5.83
CA ALA A 13 10.56 3.27 -5.25
C ALA A 13 10.83 1.89 -4.62
N PRO A 14 10.46 1.66 -3.35
CA PRO A 14 10.61 0.36 -2.71
C PRO A 14 9.79 -0.68 -3.46
N ALA A 15 10.39 -1.82 -3.76
CA ALA A 15 9.76 -2.90 -4.52
C ALA A 15 8.42 -3.36 -3.91
N GLY A 16 8.31 -3.35 -2.58
CA GLY A 16 7.07 -3.69 -1.87
C GLY A 16 5.91 -2.73 -2.15
N LEU A 17 6.18 -1.46 -2.42
CA LEU A 17 5.12 -0.49 -2.75
C LEU A 17 4.61 -0.67 -4.18
N LEU A 18 5.52 -0.86 -5.13
CA LEU A 18 5.16 -1.17 -6.53
C LEU A 18 4.31 -2.43 -6.62
N SER A 19 4.75 -3.50 -5.95
CA SER A 19 4.01 -4.74 -5.91
C SER A 19 2.72 -4.64 -5.09
N GLY A 20 2.70 -3.85 -4.02
CA GLY A 20 1.51 -3.53 -3.21
C GLY A 20 0.42 -2.79 -3.99
N ILE A 21 0.76 -1.88 -4.91
CA ILE A 21 -0.21 -1.25 -5.83
C ILE A 21 -0.81 -2.28 -6.77
N GLY A 22 0.03 -3.18 -7.31
CA GLY A 22 -0.41 -4.32 -8.12
C GLY A 22 -1.37 -5.22 -7.34
N GLY A 23 -1.09 -5.44 -6.06
CA GLY A 23 -2.02 -6.02 -5.09
C GLY A 23 -3.31 -5.22 -5.03
N TYR A 24 -3.30 -3.97 -4.59
CA TYR A 24 -4.50 -3.13 -4.45
C TYR A 24 -5.43 -3.16 -5.68
N VAL A 25 -4.89 -3.09 -6.91
CA VAL A 25 -5.70 -3.21 -8.13
C VAL A 25 -6.39 -4.57 -8.26
N ARG A 26 -5.70 -5.67 -7.92
CA ARG A 26 -6.30 -7.02 -7.84
C ARG A 26 -7.37 -7.11 -6.75
N ALA A 27 -7.17 -6.42 -5.62
CA ALA A 27 -8.14 -6.34 -4.53
C ALA A 27 -9.44 -5.70 -5.02
N LYS A 28 -9.32 -4.51 -5.64
CA LYS A 28 -10.45 -3.75 -6.18
C LYS A 28 -11.15 -4.46 -7.34
N ALA A 29 -10.42 -5.27 -8.10
CA ALA A 29 -10.99 -6.13 -9.14
C ALA A 29 -11.73 -7.36 -8.57
N GLY A 30 -11.87 -7.50 -7.24
CA GLY A 30 -12.52 -8.65 -6.61
C GLY A 30 -11.72 -9.95 -6.71
N SER A 31 -10.43 -9.85 -7.05
CA SER A 31 -9.51 -10.99 -7.22
C SER A 31 -8.62 -11.21 -5.99
N SER A 32 -9.04 -10.75 -4.81
CA SER A 32 -8.35 -11.06 -3.56
C SER A 32 -8.48 -12.57 -3.28
N SER A 33 -7.42 -13.32 -3.52
CA SER A 33 -7.40 -14.76 -3.21
C SER A 33 -7.48 -14.98 -1.69
N SER A 34 -8.06 -16.10 -1.25
CA SER A 34 -8.23 -16.43 0.18
C SER A 34 -6.91 -16.56 0.98
N LYS A 35 -5.75 -16.41 0.32
CA LYS A 35 -4.40 -16.42 0.94
C LYS A 35 -3.86 -15.01 1.21
N TRP A 36 -4.60 -13.98 0.86
CA TRP A 36 -4.20 -12.61 1.12
C TRP A 36 -4.27 -12.27 2.59
N ALA A 37 -3.33 -11.43 3.02
CA ALA A 37 -3.36 -10.83 4.34
C ALA A 37 -4.72 -10.16 4.61
N GLU A 38 -5.24 -10.39 5.80
CA GLU A 38 -6.42 -9.73 6.32
C GLU A 38 -6.12 -8.28 6.70
N ALA A 39 -7.17 -7.47 6.85
CA ALA A 39 -7.01 -6.10 7.30
C ALA A 39 -6.43 -6.10 8.73
N GLY A 40 -5.35 -5.36 8.93
CA GLY A 40 -4.61 -5.31 10.19
C GLY A 40 -3.52 -6.38 10.34
N GLU A 41 -3.33 -7.30 9.39
CA GLU A 41 -2.19 -8.24 9.41
C GLU A 41 -0.88 -7.57 9.02
N GLY A 42 0.23 -8.23 9.37
CA GLY A 42 1.60 -7.73 9.16
C GLY A 42 2.12 -6.87 10.32
N GLU A 43 3.45 -6.81 10.39
CA GLU A 43 4.23 -6.00 11.33
C GLU A 43 4.55 -4.62 10.73
N LYS A 44 4.71 -4.54 9.40
CA LYS A 44 5.09 -3.31 8.69
C LYS A 44 4.23 -3.10 7.44
N TRP A 45 4.02 -1.83 7.11
CA TRP A 45 3.19 -1.42 5.98
C TRP A 45 3.76 -1.84 4.61
N ASP A 46 5.08 -2.08 4.53
CA ASP A 46 5.84 -2.48 3.33
C ASP A 46 6.35 -3.92 3.38
N GLN A 47 5.83 -4.76 4.29
CA GLN A 47 6.32 -6.12 4.53
C GLN A 47 6.10 -7.09 3.36
N GLY A 48 5.12 -6.80 2.49
CA GLY A 48 4.80 -7.64 1.34
C GLY A 48 3.55 -7.13 0.61
N ASP A 49 3.29 -7.70 -0.56
CA ASP A 49 2.31 -7.17 -1.51
C ASP A 49 0.89 -7.15 -0.93
N ASP A 50 0.48 -8.21 -0.26
CA ASP A 50 -0.87 -8.35 0.28
C ASP A 50 -1.10 -7.40 1.47
N VAL A 51 -0.13 -7.32 2.39
CA VAL A 51 -0.19 -6.41 3.55
C VAL A 51 -0.20 -4.95 3.07
N THR A 52 0.68 -4.63 2.12
CA THR A 52 0.77 -3.29 1.53
C THR A 52 -0.51 -2.94 0.78
N ALA A 53 -1.11 -3.87 0.04
CA ALA A 53 -2.37 -3.68 -0.66
C ALA A 53 -3.52 -3.31 0.30
N ARG A 54 -3.64 -4.01 1.43
CA ARG A 54 -4.65 -3.70 2.47
C ARG A 54 -4.41 -2.34 3.11
N PHE A 55 -3.15 -2.00 3.36
CA PHE A 55 -2.81 -0.68 3.87
C PHE A 55 -3.15 0.44 2.89
N LEU A 56 -2.83 0.25 1.59
CA LEU A 56 -3.18 1.18 0.54
C LEU A 56 -4.69 1.34 0.39
N GLU A 57 -5.46 0.26 0.54
CA GLU A 57 -6.93 0.31 0.56
C GLU A 57 -7.47 1.20 1.69
N TYR A 58 -6.88 1.10 2.88
CA TYR A 58 -7.22 2.01 3.98
C TYR A 58 -6.88 3.47 3.68
N CYS A 59 -5.66 3.73 3.17
CA CYS A 59 -5.23 5.08 2.80
C CYS A 59 -6.14 5.70 1.71
N ASP A 60 -6.57 4.88 0.76
CA ASP A 60 -7.51 5.25 -0.28
C ASP A 60 -8.88 5.61 0.29
N GLY A 61 -9.36 4.84 1.26
CA GLY A 61 -10.58 5.16 2.01
C GLY A 61 -10.51 6.51 2.75
N LEU A 62 -9.33 6.91 3.24
CA LEU A 62 -9.14 8.22 3.90
C LEU A 62 -9.25 9.39 2.91
N ARG A 63 -8.97 9.17 1.62
CA ARG A 63 -9.07 10.18 0.56
C ARG A 63 -10.23 9.93 -0.41
N ASN A 64 -11.28 9.23 0.02
CA ASN A 64 -12.46 8.94 -0.82
C ASN A 64 -12.11 8.28 -2.17
N GLY A 65 -11.05 7.47 -2.22
CA GLY A 65 -10.65 6.74 -3.43
C GLY A 65 -9.63 7.43 -4.33
N SER A 66 -9.05 8.58 -3.92
CA SER A 66 -8.07 9.30 -4.75
C SER A 66 -6.60 9.04 -4.39
N PHE A 67 -6.33 8.45 -3.22
CA PHE A 67 -4.98 8.33 -2.68
C PHE A 67 -4.07 7.52 -3.60
N VAL A 68 -4.52 6.32 -4.01
CA VAL A 68 -3.68 5.40 -4.80
C VAL A 68 -3.38 6.01 -6.17
N ALA A 69 -4.32 6.71 -6.77
CA ALA A 69 -4.12 7.39 -8.04
C ALA A 69 -3.12 8.55 -7.93
N GLU A 70 -3.23 9.37 -6.87
CA GLU A 70 -2.33 10.49 -6.61
C GLU A 70 -0.91 10.01 -6.33
N ILE A 71 -0.74 9.05 -5.41
CA ILE A 71 0.59 8.53 -5.07
C ILE A 71 1.23 7.83 -6.27
N ASN A 72 0.47 7.04 -7.04
CA ASN A 72 0.97 6.40 -8.27
C ASN A 72 1.44 7.42 -9.31
N SER A 73 0.75 8.57 -9.42
CA SER A 73 1.20 9.67 -10.27
C SER A 73 2.48 10.33 -9.75
N MET A 74 2.61 10.52 -8.44
CA MET A 74 3.81 11.11 -7.83
C MET A 74 5.03 10.19 -7.92
N MET A 75 4.80 8.87 -7.85
CA MET A 75 5.83 7.84 -7.95
C MET A 75 6.41 7.63 -9.34
N LYS A 76 5.84 8.29 -10.36
CA LYS A 76 6.29 8.16 -11.74
C LYS A 76 7.77 8.53 -11.91
N ASP A 77 8.26 9.50 -11.14
CA ASP A 77 9.62 10.05 -11.26
C ASP A 77 10.51 9.74 -10.04
N THR A 78 9.94 9.71 -8.81
CA THR A 78 10.66 9.39 -7.57
C THR A 78 9.71 8.97 -6.45
N TYR A 79 10.22 8.36 -5.38
CA TYR A 79 9.44 8.01 -4.20
C TYR A 79 10.02 8.63 -2.92
N SER A 80 9.13 9.09 -2.04
CA SER A 80 9.46 9.51 -0.68
C SER A 80 8.33 9.15 0.27
N ASN A 81 8.67 8.69 1.48
CA ASN A 81 7.69 8.48 2.57
C ASN A 81 6.94 9.78 2.92
N GLY A 82 7.51 10.94 2.60
CA GLY A 82 6.85 12.24 2.76
C GLY A 82 5.58 12.40 1.91
N PHE A 83 5.36 11.57 0.88
CA PHE A 83 4.12 11.61 0.09
C PHE A 83 2.89 11.28 0.93
N PHE A 84 3.01 10.39 1.91
CA PHE A 84 1.94 10.13 2.88
C PHE A 84 1.61 11.38 3.69
N ALA A 85 2.63 12.11 4.14
CA ALA A 85 2.43 13.37 4.84
C ALA A 85 1.81 14.45 3.94
N GLN A 86 2.18 14.51 2.67
CA GLN A 86 1.59 15.45 1.70
C GLN A 86 0.13 15.13 1.38
N LEU A 87 -0.22 13.84 1.25
CA LEU A 87 -1.56 13.41 0.85
C LEU A 87 -2.53 13.28 2.03
N LEU A 88 -2.06 12.79 3.17
CA LEU A 88 -2.88 12.46 4.35
C LEU A 88 -2.64 13.42 5.53
N GLY A 89 -1.64 14.31 5.44
CA GLY A 89 -1.27 15.20 6.54
C GLY A 89 -0.53 14.52 7.69
N LYS A 90 -0.16 13.23 7.54
CA LYS A 90 0.51 12.41 8.57
C LYS A 90 1.63 11.57 7.98
N ASP A 91 2.66 11.30 8.77
CA ASP A 91 3.71 10.38 8.36
C ASP A 91 3.17 8.94 8.20
N VAL A 92 3.76 8.18 7.27
CA VAL A 92 3.37 6.79 7.00
C VAL A 92 3.37 5.92 8.26
N ALA A 93 4.28 6.17 9.21
CA ALA A 93 4.33 5.45 10.47
C ALA A 93 3.10 5.70 11.34
N ASP A 94 2.57 6.91 11.36
CA ASP A 94 1.37 7.25 12.13
C ASP A 94 0.10 6.76 11.44
N VAL A 95 0.05 6.84 10.10
CA VAL A 95 -1.04 6.24 9.32
C VAL A 95 -1.07 4.71 9.52
N TRP A 96 0.09 4.06 9.59
CA TRP A 96 0.19 2.64 9.89
C TRP A 96 -0.31 2.29 11.29
N LYS A 97 0.01 3.11 12.31
CA LYS A 97 -0.55 2.94 13.65
C LYS A 97 -2.07 3.09 13.65
N ASP A 98 -2.60 4.09 12.96
CA ASP A 98 -4.04 4.30 12.85
C ASP A 98 -4.72 3.10 12.17
N TYR A 99 -4.11 2.56 11.11
CA TYR A 99 -4.54 1.34 10.44
C TYR A 99 -4.55 0.14 11.41
N LYS A 100 -3.47 -0.09 12.15
CA LYS A 100 -3.38 -1.17 13.14
C LYS A 100 -4.36 -0.97 14.30
N ALA A 101 -4.64 0.25 14.73
CA ALA A 101 -5.64 0.53 15.75
C ALA A 101 -7.06 0.23 15.24
N LYS A 102 -7.33 0.51 13.96
CA LYS A 102 -8.64 0.27 13.33
C LYS A 102 -8.90 -1.21 13.06
N TYR A 103 -7.91 -1.93 12.53
CA TYR A 103 -8.09 -3.31 12.06
C TYR A 103 -7.38 -4.37 12.89
N GLY A 104 -6.33 -4.02 13.64
CA GLY A 104 -5.58 -4.96 14.48
C GLY A 104 -6.37 -5.54 15.66
N ASN A 105 -7.55 -4.99 15.97
CA ASN A 105 -8.47 -5.55 16.97
C ASN A 105 -9.48 -6.54 16.37
N LEU A 106 -9.57 -6.68 15.03
CA LEU A 106 -10.54 -7.57 14.39
C LEU A 106 -10.13 -9.05 14.45
N THR A 107 -8.87 -9.35 14.77
CA THR A 107 -8.33 -10.72 14.88
C THR A 107 -8.34 -11.28 16.31
N ALA A 108 -8.87 -10.53 17.27
CA ALA A 108 -9.04 -10.97 18.67
C ALA A 108 -10.54 -11.04 19.03
N SER A 109 -11.27 -12.03 18.49
CA SER A 109 -12.60 -12.41 18.96
C SER A 109 -12.84 -13.90 18.73
#